data_AF-A0A4R0GWU6-F1
#
_entry.id   AF-A0A4R0GWU6-F1
#
_cell.length_a   1.000
_cell.length_b   1.000
_cell.length_c   1.000
_cell.angle_alpha   90.00
_cell.angle_beta   90.00
_cell.angle_gamma   90.00
#
_symmetry.space_group_name_H-M   'P 1'
#
loop_
_entity.id
_entity.type
_entity.pdbx_description
1 polymer ?
#
loop_
_entity_poly.entity_id
_entity_poly.type
_entity_poly.pdbx_seq_one_letter_code
_entity_poly.pdbx_strand_id
1 'polypeptide(L)'
;MGSDGITRYVVEVKFHDQTLTDINEINNHFTRAGFLLTMADDNGNVHDLGTNTFGFISALSEKDVHALASGLAESAVDEETEITVTTWEAFQKQEH
;
A
#
# COMPACT_ATOMS: atom_id res chain seq x y z
N MET A 1 -7.47 -25.68 2.14
CA MET A 1 -6.10 -25.70 2.71
C MET A 1 -5.56 -24.28 2.66
N GLY A 2 -4.97 -23.78 3.75
CA GLY A 2 -4.33 -22.46 3.80
C GLY A 2 -4.72 -21.59 5.00
N SER A 3 -4.83 -22.14 6.21
CA SER A 3 -4.81 -21.35 7.45
C SER A 3 -3.37 -21.28 7.96
N ASP A 4 -2.62 -20.23 7.56
CA ASP A 4 -1.47 -19.71 8.34
C ASP A 4 -0.86 -18.37 7.85
N GLY A 5 -1.19 -17.87 6.67
CA GLY A 5 -0.36 -16.85 5.99
C GLY A 5 -0.86 -15.42 6.05
N ILE A 6 -0.67 -14.71 7.17
CA ILE A 6 -0.74 -13.23 7.15
C ILE A 6 0.54 -12.71 6.50
N THR A 7 0.42 -11.92 5.45
CA THR A 7 1.54 -11.30 4.73
C THR A 7 1.53 -9.78 4.93
N ARG A 8 2.73 -9.22 5.04
CA ARG A 8 2.97 -7.77 5.09
C ARG A 8 3.24 -7.30 3.67
N TYR A 9 2.31 -6.56 3.09
CA TYR A 9 2.45 -5.97 1.76
C TYR A 9 2.85 -4.50 1.85
N VAL A 10 3.54 -4.04 0.82
CA VAL A 10 3.76 -2.63 0.49
C VAL A 10 3.09 -2.37 -0.85
N VAL A 11 2.29 -1.31 -0.89
CA VAL A 11 1.53 -0.89 -2.05
C VAL A 11 1.97 0.50 -2.44
N GLU A 12 2.51 0.63 -3.65
CA GLU A 12 2.89 1.91 -4.25
C GLU A 12 1.83 2.31 -5.27
N VAL A 13 1.38 3.56 -5.18
CA VAL A 13 0.35 4.13 -6.05
C VAL A 13 0.98 5.21 -6.94
N LYS A 14 0.83 5.06 -8.25
CA LYS A 14 1.27 6.05 -9.25
C LYS A 14 0.08 6.50 -10.08
N PHE A 15 -0.01 7.81 -10.28
CA PHE A 15 -1.10 8.47 -11.01
C PHE A 15 -0.56 9.76 -11.65
N HIS A 16 -1.27 10.29 -12.66
CA HIS A 16 -0.68 11.21 -13.64
C HIS A 16 -0.38 12.59 -13.03
N ASP A 17 -1.34 13.15 -12.29
CA ASP A 17 -1.22 14.46 -11.66
C ASP A 17 -1.18 14.30 -10.14
N GLN A 18 0.02 14.19 -9.57
CA GLN A 18 0.22 14.11 -8.11
C GLN A 18 0.05 15.47 -7.43
N THR A 19 -1.15 16.04 -7.46
CA THR A 19 -1.45 17.27 -6.72
C THR A 19 -1.55 17.00 -5.23
N LEU A 20 -1.38 18.03 -4.40
CA LEU A 20 -1.55 17.90 -2.95
C LEU A 20 -2.97 17.46 -2.57
N THR A 21 -3.98 17.79 -3.37
CA THR A 21 -5.36 17.35 -3.15
C THR A 21 -5.45 15.83 -3.34
N ASP A 22 -4.92 15.33 -4.44
CA ASP A 22 -5.01 13.92 -4.82
C ASP A 22 -4.22 13.04 -3.85
N ILE A 23 -3.02 13.48 -3.46
CA ILE A 23 -2.23 12.82 -2.41
C ILE A 23 -3.02 12.74 -1.10
N ASN A 24 -3.71 13.82 -0.71
CA ASN A 24 -4.53 13.83 0.51
C ASN A 24 -5.74 12.90 0.40
N GLU A 25 -6.43 12.87 -0.75
CA GLU A 25 -7.57 11.97 -0.97
C GLU A 25 -7.15 10.50 -0.96
N ILE A 26 -6.05 10.16 -1.63
CA ILE A 26 -5.49 8.80 -1.62
C ILE A 26 -5.15 8.39 -0.18
N ASN A 27 -4.43 9.24 0.56
CA ASN A 27 -4.10 8.98 1.96
C ASN A 27 -5.37 8.74 2.81
N ASN A 28 -6.41 9.55 2.62
CA ASN A 28 -7.67 9.40 3.34
C ASN A 28 -8.39 8.09 3.01
N HIS A 29 -8.44 7.69 1.73
CA HIS A 29 -9.09 6.45 1.30
C HIS A 29 -8.35 5.22 1.82
N PHE A 30 -7.03 5.19 1.65
CA PHE A 30 -6.19 4.06 2.07
C PHE A 30 -6.19 3.90 3.59
N THR A 31 -6.02 4.98 4.34
CA THR A 31 -6.04 4.90 5.82
C THR A 31 -7.40 4.47 6.36
N ARG A 32 -8.52 4.91 5.75
CA ARG A 32 -9.87 4.41 6.10
C ARG A 32 -10.07 2.94 5.77
N ALA A 33 -9.44 2.44 4.71
CA ALA A 33 -9.45 1.04 4.34
C ALA A 33 -8.50 0.16 5.20
N GLY A 34 -7.79 0.76 6.17
CA GLY A 34 -6.91 0.05 7.09
C GLY A 34 -5.47 -0.11 6.60
N PHE A 35 -5.08 0.60 5.53
CA PHE A 35 -3.69 0.69 5.11
C PHE A 35 -2.90 1.59 6.05
N LEU A 36 -1.60 1.32 6.17
CA LEU A 36 -0.67 1.96 7.10
C LEU A 36 0.28 2.88 6.35
N LEU A 37 0.66 4.00 6.95
CA LEU A 37 1.71 4.89 6.42
C LEU A 37 3.12 4.49 6.87
N THR A 38 3.19 3.63 7.89
CA THR A 38 4.43 3.15 8.47
C THR A 38 4.38 1.64 8.67
N MET A 39 5.54 1.01 8.61
CA MET A 39 5.70 -0.43 8.84
C MET A 39 6.82 -0.67 9.84
N ALA A 40 6.60 -1.62 10.75
CA ALA A 40 7.63 -2.05 11.68
C ALA A 40 8.46 -3.20 11.07
N ASP A 41 9.78 -3.11 11.21
CA ASP A 41 10.67 -4.24 10.94
C ASP A 41 10.58 -5.29 12.08
N ASP A 42 11.26 -6.43 11.88
CA ASP A 42 11.24 -7.53 12.85
C ASP A 42 11.95 -7.18 14.18
N ASN A 43 12.72 -6.10 14.21
CA ASN A 43 13.35 -5.56 15.43
C ASN A 43 12.44 -4.55 16.14
N GLY A 44 11.26 -4.24 15.59
CA GLY A 44 10.31 -3.27 16.12
C GLY A 44 10.62 -1.82 15.76
N ASN A 45 11.56 -1.55 14.86
CA ASN A 45 11.79 -0.17 14.39
C ASN A 45 10.71 0.21 13.38
N VAL A 46 10.12 1.37 13.57
CA VAL A 46 9.09 1.92 12.68
C VAL A 46 9.75 2.68 11.54
N HIS A 47 9.38 2.34 10.31
CA HIS A 47 9.85 2.96 9.08
C HIS A 47 8.70 3.70 8.42
N ASP A 48 8.98 4.93 7.96
CA ASP A 48 8.07 5.66 7.07
C ASP A 48 8.16 5.08 5.66
N LEU A 49 7.02 4.91 4.99
CA LEU A 49 6.98 4.29 3.66
C LEU A 49 7.15 5.30 2.52
N GLY A 50 7.03 6.60 2.79
CA GLY A 50 7.09 7.65 1.79
C GLY A 50 5.74 8.01 1.17
N THR A 51 5.79 8.93 0.21
CA THR A 51 4.59 9.47 -0.45
C THR A 51 3.98 8.43 -1.39
N ASN A 52 2.65 8.26 -1.32
CA ASN A 52 1.89 7.31 -2.13
C ASN A 52 2.31 5.84 -1.94
N THR A 53 2.88 5.52 -0.77
CA THR A 53 3.30 4.17 -0.41
C THR A 53 2.62 3.75 0.89
N PHE A 54 2.05 2.55 0.90
CA PHE A 54 1.17 2.09 1.97
C PHE A 54 1.46 0.65 2.39
N GLY A 55 1.45 0.40 3.69
CA GLY A 55 1.55 -0.93 4.27
C GLY A 55 0.17 -1.58 4.35
N PHE A 56 0.09 -2.88 4.09
CA PHE A 56 -1.16 -3.63 4.27
C PHE A 56 -0.88 -5.02 4.80
N ILE A 57 -1.46 -5.34 5.96
CA ILE A 57 -1.26 -6.61 6.64
C ILE A 57 -2.52 -7.44 6.45
N SER A 58 -2.42 -8.51 5.65
CA SER A 58 -3.60 -9.28 5.26
C SER A 58 -3.27 -10.73 4.93
N ALA A 59 -4.29 -11.59 5.00
CA ALA A 59 -4.24 -12.97 4.50
C ALA A 59 -4.71 -13.07 3.03
N LEU A 60 -5.07 -11.94 2.41
CA LEU A 60 -5.40 -11.87 0.99
C LEU A 60 -4.18 -12.19 0.13
N SER A 61 -4.41 -12.69 -1.09
CA SER A 61 -3.34 -12.87 -2.05
C SER A 61 -2.85 -11.52 -2.58
N GLU A 62 -1.61 -11.45 -3.08
CA GLU A 62 -1.06 -10.24 -3.72
C GLU A 62 -1.98 -9.68 -4.81
N LYS A 63 -2.60 -10.56 -5.59
CA LYS A 63 -3.56 -10.19 -6.64
C LYS A 63 -4.82 -9.55 -6.07
N ASP A 64 -5.34 -10.07 -4.96
CA ASP A 64 -6.53 -9.51 -4.30
C ASP A 64 -6.21 -8.18 -3.61
N VAL A 65 -5.00 -8.04 -3.04
CA VAL A 65 -4.50 -6.77 -2.50
C VAL A 65 -4.35 -5.73 -3.60
N HIS A 66 -3.79 -6.12 -4.76
CA HIS A 66 -3.71 -5.25 -5.92
C HIS A 66 -5.10 -4.79 -6.36
N ALA A 67 -6.05 -5.71 -6.55
CA ALA A 67 -7.41 -5.36 -6.97
C ALA A 67 -8.12 -4.42 -5.98
N LEU A 68 -7.92 -4.64 -4.67
CA LEU A 68 -8.45 -3.75 -3.63
C LEU A 68 -7.82 -2.35 -3.71
N ALA A 69 -6.49 -2.28 -3.79
CA ALA A 69 -5.77 -1.02 -3.86
C ALA A 69 -6.10 -0.22 -5.13
N SER A 70 -6.23 -0.88 -6.28
CA SER A 70 -6.64 -0.22 -7.54
C SER A 70 -8.02 0.41 -7.41
N GLY A 71 -9.00 -0.33 -6.89
CA GLY A 71 -10.36 0.22 -6.71
C GLY A 71 -10.42 1.38 -5.72
N LEU A 72 -9.58 1.36 -4.67
CA LEU A 72 -9.48 2.47 -3.72
C LEU A 72 -8.82 3.70 -4.35
N ALA A 73 -7.74 3.50 -5.10
CA ALA A 73 -6.99 4.58 -5.72
C ALA A 73 -7.82 5.28 -6.81
N GLU A 74 -8.41 4.51 -7.73
CA GLU A 74 -9.29 5.04 -8.77
C GLU A 74 -10.49 5.81 -8.18
N SER A 75 -11.08 5.30 -7.08
CA SER A 75 -12.17 5.99 -6.39
C SER A 75 -11.73 7.29 -5.70
N ALA A 76 -10.45 7.45 -5.36
CA ALA A 76 -9.95 8.62 -4.67
C ALA A 76 -9.59 9.75 -5.63
N VAL A 77 -9.05 9.42 -6.80
CA VAL A 77 -8.55 10.41 -7.79
C VAL A 77 -9.40 10.54 -9.06
N ASP A 78 -10.43 9.70 -9.21
CA ASP A 78 -11.32 9.68 -10.40
C ASP A 78 -10.56 9.48 -11.73
N GLU A 79 -9.39 8.83 -11.67
CA GLU A 79 -8.54 8.48 -12.81
C GLU A 79 -7.90 7.09 -12.67
N GLU A 80 -7.36 6.57 -13.78
CA GLU A 80 -6.64 5.30 -13.78
C GLU A 80 -5.33 5.42 -13.00
N THR A 81 -5.06 4.43 -12.14
CA THR A 81 -3.87 4.42 -11.29
C THR A 81 -3.04 3.15 -11.52
N GLU A 82 -1.72 3.31 -11.56
CA GLU A 82 -0.78 2.20 -11.61
C GLU A 82 -0.45 1.78 -10.18
N ILE A 83 -0.78 0.53 -9.84
CA ILE A 83 -0.53 -0.06 -8.52
C ILE A 83 0.59 -1.07 -8.62
N THR A 84 1.59 -0.94 -7.75
CA THR A 84 2.59 -1.97 -7.54
C THR A 84 2.42 -2.56 -6.14
N VAL A 85 2.33 -3.88 -6.04
CA VAL A 85 2.27 -4.59 -4.76
C VAL A 85 3.54 -5.42 -4.61
N THR A 86 4.22 -5.26 -3.48
CA THR A 86 5.36 -6.08 -3.09
C THR A 86 5.22 -6.55 -1.65
N THR A 87 6.00 -7.52 -1.22
CA THR A 87 6.10 -7.89 0.19
C THR A 87 7.02 -6.91 0.92
N TRP A 88 6.74 -6.62 2.19
CA TRP A 88 7.58 -5.79 3.06
C TRP A 88 9.05 -6.23 3.04
N GLU A 89 9.30 -7.54 3.11
CA GLU A 89 10.64 -8.12 3.10
C GLU A 89 11.40 -7.90 1.77
N ALA A 90 10.68 -7.71 0.67
CA ALA A 90 11.26 -7.41 -0.63
C ALA A 90 11.47 -5.90 -0.83
N PHE A 91 10.55 -5.08 -0.30
CA PHE A 91 10.66 -3.63 -0.30
C PHE A 91 11.87 -3.15 0.51
N GLN A 92 12.06 -3.68 1.73
CA GLN A 92 13.21 -3.33 2.57
C GLN A 92 14.58 -3.61 1.93
N LYS A 93 14.65 -4.56 0.99
CA LYS A 93 15.90 -4.88 0.26
C LYS A 93 16.17 -3.93 -0.91
N GLN A 94 15.16 -3.18 -1.35
CA GLN A 94 15.28 -2.22 -2.45
C GLN A 94 15.63 -0.82 -1.94
N GLU A 95 15.18 -0.47 -0.73
CA GLU A 95 15.48 0.80 -0.06
C GLU A 95 16.91 0.88 0.55
N HIS A 96 17.74 -0.15 0.38
CA HIS A 96 19.03 -0.33 1.07
C HIS A 96 20.19 -0.64 0.13
#